data_AF-A0A6S6TZI4-F1
#
_entry.id   AF-A0A6S6TZI4-F1
#
_cell.length_a   1.000
_cell.length_b   1.000
_cell.length_c   1.000
_cell.angle_alpha   90.00
_cell.angle_beta   90.00
_cell.angle_gamma   90.00
#
_symmetry.space_group_name_H-M   'P 1'
#
loop_
_entity.id
_entity.type
_entity.pdbx_description
1 polymer ?
#
loop_
_entity_poly.entity_id
_entity_poly.type
_entity_poly.pdbx_seq_one_letter_code
_entity_poly.pdbx_strand_id
1 'polypeptide(L)'
;SQDEEVKKLKLEIKELKETIKSLSVSESEDLSPKEEARLKPSVPSMPTLEAIEIFVDDVTKRFSKTAQPICNAVPKWEKETTFYINSYNKLSIITAQKEHKQLKNPLEINHFWQWLFIHTQRMGDTIDFNKTPSIKALETRFLNQIVIIGNKEEKIYEFVPYKEGVKIKVENQKGKVRFIADSHTRKEKVFTLKKCQEVLFGVLKCV
;
A
#
# COMPACT_ATOMS: atom_id res chain seq x y z
N SER A 1 9.02 -29.34 -7.82
CA SER A 1 7.89 -29.61 -8.74
C SER A 1 6.94 -28.40 -8.74
N GLN A 2 6.24 -28.09 -9.84
CA GLN A 2 5.20 -27.03 -9.84
C GLN A 2 4.17 -27.22 -8.71
N ASP A 3 3.89 -28.48 -8.34
CA ASP A 3 2.99 -28.81 -7.23
C ASP A 3 3.50 -28.40 -5.84
N GLU A 4 4.82 -28.40 -5.62
CA GLU A 4 5.40 -27.99 -4.33
C GLU A 4 5.36 -26.46 -4.18
N GLU A 5 5.58 -25.73 -5.28
CA GLU A 5 5.50 -24.28 -5.30
C GLU A 5 4.06 -23.79 -5.07
N VAL A 6 3.08 -24.44 -5.71
CA VAL A 6 1.65 -24.17 -5.47
C VAL A 6 1.25 -24.46 -4.02
N LYS A 7 1.75 -25.57 -3.43
CA LYS A 7 1.49 -25.90 -2.02
C LYS A 7 2.08 -24.86 -1.08
N LYS A 8 3.31 -24.42 -1.34
CA LYS A 8 4.00 -23.38 -0.54
C LYS A 8 3.24 -22.04 -0.60
N LEU A 9 2.85 -21.60 -1.80
CA LEU A 9 2.09 -20.36 -1.99
C LEU A 9 0.73 -20.42 -1.28
N LYS A 10 0.03 -21.56 -1.34
CA LYS A 10 -1.25 -21.74 -0.63
C LYS A 10 -1.10 -21.61 0.89
N LEU A 11 -0.02 -22.14 1.46
CA LEU A 11 0.28 -22.01 2.89
C LEU A 11 0.59 -20.56 3.25
N GLU A 12 1.40 -19.86 2.46
CA GLU A 12 1.77 -18.46 2.71
C GLU A 12 0.55 -17.53 2.63
N ILE A 13 -0.35 -17.74 1.66
CA ILE A 13 -1.63 -17.01 1.57
C ILE A 13 -2.50 -17.27 2.81
N LYS A 14 -2.58 -18.52 3.28
CA LYS A 14 -3.36 -18.87 4.47
C LYS A 14 -2.82 -18.15 5.70
N GLU A 15 -1.51 -18.19 5.91
CA GLU A 15 -0.84 -17.55 7.04
C GLU A 15 -1.00 -16.01 7.01
N LEU A 16 -0.90 -15.40 5.82
CA LEU A 16 -1.17 -13.96 5.64
C LEU A 16 -2.60 -13.60 6.02
N LYS A 17 -3.59 -14.37 5.57
CA LYS A 17 -5.01 -14.16 5.91
C LYS A 17 -5.26 -14.28 7.42
N GLU A 18 -4.66 -15.28 8.06
CA GLU A 18 -4.74 -15.45 9.51
C GLU A 18 -4.07 -14.30 10.26
N THR A 19 -2.91 -13.82 9.77
CA THR A 19 -2.21 -12.66 10.35
C THR A 19 -3.08 -11.40 10.28
N ILE A 20 -3.70 -11.12 9.13
CA ILE A 20 -4.60 -9.98 8.93
C ILE A 20 -5.80 -10.08 9.87
N LYS A 21 -6.42 -11.27 9.96
CA LYS A 21 -7.55 -11.52 10.85
C LYS A 21 -7.19 -11.33 12.33
N SER A 22 -5.94 -11.61 12.70
CA SER A 22 -5.48 -11.47 14.09
C SER A 22 -5.08 -10.04 14.45
N LEU A 23 -5.07 -9.07 13.53
CA LEU A 23 -4.72 -7.71 13.85
C LEU A 23 -5.82 -7.03 14.67
N SER A 24 -5.39 -6.35 15.72
CA SER A 24 -6.20 -5.42 16.49
C SER A 24 -5.37 -4.19 16.81
N VAL A 25 -5.96 -3.24 17.51
CA VAL A 25 -5.21 -2.10 18.04
C VAL A 25 -5.31 -2.14 19.56
N SER A 26 -4.20 -1.90 20.26
CA SER A 26 -4.15 -1.99 21.72
C SER A 26 -5.07 -0.93 22.37
N GLU A 27 -5.54 -1.25 23.58
CA GLU A 27 -6.33 -0.34 24.42
C GLU A 27 -5.47 0.48 25.40
N SER A 28 -4.15 0.31 25.40
CA SER A 28 -3.25 0.86 26.42
C SER A 28 -2.63 2.23 26.08
N GLU A 29 -2.64 3.07 27.12
CA GLU A 29 -1.99 4.37 27.43
C GLU A 29 -2.04 5.50 26.39
N ASP A 30 -2.67 6.60 26.82
CA ASP A 30 -2.69 7.90 26.16
C ASP A 30 -1.26 8.44 26.04
N LEU A 31 -0.62 8.19 24.90
CA LEU A 31 0.49 9.01 24.46
C LEU A 31 -0.10 10.26 23.83
N SER A 32 -0.33 11.28 24.65
CA SER A 32 -0.61 12.63 24.18
C SER A 32 0.52 13.05 23.21
N PRO A 33 0.20 13.58 22.03
CA PRO A 33 1.23 14.01 21.09
C PRO A 33 2.06 15.12 21.75
N LYS A 34 3.38 14.96 21.83
CA LYS A 34 4.28 16.10 22.00
C LYS A 34 4.09 16.98 20.77
N GLU A 35 3.61 18.18 21.01
CA GLU A 35 3.27 19.20 20.03
C GLU A 35 4.55 19.71 19.35
N GLU A 36 5.03 18.99 18.34
CA GLU A 36 5.89 19.55 17.30
C GLU A 36 5.01 19.87 16.10
N ALA A 37 4.94 21.14 15.75
CA ALA A 37 4.22 21.68 14.60
C ALA A 37 4.60 20.96 13.30
N ARG A 38 3.86 19.90 12.96
CA ARG A 38 3.92 19.25 11.66
C ARG A 38 2.57 19.45 11.01
N LEU A 39 2.61 20.20 9.90
CA LEU A 39 1.53 20.58 9.01
C LEU A 39 0.37 19.57 9.05
N LYS A 40 -0.81 20.03 9.46
CA LYS A 40 -2.07 19.28 9.29
C LYS A 40 -2.13 18.85 7.82
N PRO A 41 -2.18 17.56 7.49
CA PRO A 41 -2.44 17.15 6.12
C PRO A 41 -3.86 17.62 5.81
N SER A 42 -3.98 18.56 4.88
CA SER A 42 -5.26 18.84 4.24
C SER A 42 -5.77 17.52 3.69
N VAL A 43 -6.97 17.10 4.12
CA VAL A 43 -7.71 16.02 3.46
C VAL A 43 -7.65 16.33 1.96
N PRO A 44 -7.13 15.44 1.09
CA PRO A 44 -7.13 15.70 -0.33
C PRO A 44 -8.59 15.90 -0.74
N SER A 45 -8.96 17.13 -1.08
CA SER A 45 -10.21 17.39 -1.79
C SER A 45 -10.19 16.49 -3.03
N MET A 46 -11.30 15.79 -3.30
CA MET A 46 -11.38 14.99 -4.52
C MET A 46 -10.92 15.83 -5.71
N PRO A 47 -9.89 15.39 -6.47
CA PRO A 47 -9.40 16.14 -7.61
C PRO A 47 -10.53 16.43 -8.60
N THR A 48 -10.48 17.63 -9.19
CA THR A 48 -11.36 17.96 -10.30
C THR A 48 -11.03 17.07 -11.50
N LEU A 49 -12.02 16.84 -12.37
CA LEU A 49 -11.81 16.07 -13.60
C LEU A 49 -10.67 16.66 -14.44
N GLU A 50 -10.62 17.99 -14.56
CA GLU A 50 -9.56 18.72 -15.27
C GLU A 50 -8.17 18.46 -14.67
N ALA A 51 -8.04 18.42 -13.34
CA ALA A 51 -6.76 18.12 -12.69
C ALA A 51 -6.30 16.67 -12.97
N ILE A 52 -7.24 15.72 -13.02
CA ILE A 52 -6.94 14.33 -13.39
C ILE A 52 -6.51 14.27 -14.85
N GLU A 53 -7.20 14.93 -15.78
CA GLU A 53 -6.86 14.92 -17.20
C GLU A 53 -5.45 15.47 -17.47
N ILE A 54 -5.11 16.62 -16.87
CA ILE A 54 -3.77 17.21 -16.97
C ILE A 54 -2.71 16.24 -16.41
N PHE A 55 -3.01 15.60 -15.28
CA PHE A 55 -2.13 14.61 -14.66
C PHE A 55 -1.92 13.38 -15.54
N VAL A 56 -3.00 12.83 -16.12
CA VAL A 56 -2.94 11.67 -17.02
C VAL A 56 -2.07 11.99 -18.24
N ASP A 57 -2.23 13.18 -18.82
CA ASP A 57 -1.44 13.61 -19.96
C ASP A 57 0.05 13.72 -19.63
N ASP A 58 0.40 14.30 -18.48
CA ASP A 58 1.78 14.43 -18.03
C ASP A 58 2.43 13.06 -17.80
N VAL A 59 1.77 12.18 -17.03
CA VAL A 59 2.26 10.83 -16.76
C VAL A 59 2.38 10.03 -18.07
N THR A 60 1.40 10.14 -18.96
CA THR A 60 1.43 9.44 -20.26
C THR A 60 2.63 9.89 -21.08
N LYS A 61 2.88 11.20 -21.20
CA LYS A 61 4.05 11.75 -21.94
C LYS A 61 5.37 11.31 -21.33
N ARG A 62 5.45 11.25 -20.00
CA ARG A 62 6.66 10.87 -19.27
C ARG A 62 7.00 9.39 -19.47
N PHE A 63 6.02 8.49 -19.35
CA PHE A 63 6.25 7.05 -19.35
C PHE A 63 6.11 6.39 -20.74
N SER A 64 5.45 7.03 -21.71
CA SER A 64 5.33 6.46 -23.06
C SER A 64 6.67 6.35 -23.79
N LYS A 65 7.61 7.26 -23.50
CA LYS A 65 8.93 7.30 -24.17
C LYS A 65 9.84 6.13 -23.80
N THR A 66 9.68 5.60 -22.59
CA THR A 66 10.58 4.58 -22.05
C THR A 66 9.91 3.22 -21.89
N ALA A 67 8.57 3.16 -21.96
CA ALA A 67 7.76 2.00 -21.59
C ALA A 67 8.11 1.43 -20.20
N GLN A 68 8.71 2.25 -19.34
CA GLN A 68 9.05 1.85 -17.98
C GLN A 68 7.77 1.68 -17.15
N PRO A 69 7.79 0.79 -16.16
CA PRO A 69 6.73 0.70 -15.16
C PRO A 69 6.41 2.04 -14.50
N ILE A 70 5.13 2.35 -14.42
CA ILE A 70 4.61 3.45 -13.60
C ILE A 70 4.65 3.03 -12.13
N CYS A 71 4.05 1.90 -11.78
CA CYS A 71 4.03 1.36 -10.42
C CYS A 71 3.48 -0.08 -10.41
N ASN A 72 3.50 -0.71 -9.24
CA ASN A 72 2.76 -1.94 -8.96
C ASN A 72 2.10 -1.87 -7.56
N ALA A 73 1.45 -2.96 -7.15
CA ALA A 73 0.74 -3.06 -5.87
C ALA A 73 -0.38 -2.03 -5.70
N VAL A 74 -1.16 -1.83 -6.78
CA VAL A 74 -2.39 -1.03 -6.77
C VAL A 74 -3.51 -1.84 -6.09
N PRO A 75 -4.29 -1.26 -5.17
CA PRO A 75 -5.39 -1.97 -4.51
C PRO A 75 -6.38 -2.59 -5.52
N LYS A 76 -6.98 -3.73 -5.16
CA LYS A 76 -7.87 -4.56 -6.00
C LYS A 76 -7.19 -5.31 -7.16
N TRP A 77 -5.89 -5.11 -7.37
CA TRP A 77 -5.08 -5.90 -8.31
C TRP A 77 -4.17 -6.87 -7.57
N GLU A 78 -3.70 -7.92 -8.25
CA GLU A 78 -2.62 -8.76 -7.72
C GLU A 78 -1.38 -7.89 -7.46
N LYS A 79 -0.69 -8.08 -6.33
CA LYS A 79 0.37 -7.16 -5.86
C LYS A 79 1.53 -7.03 -6.86
N GLU A 80 1.81 -8.10 -7.62
CA GLU A 80 2.82 -8.16 -8.67
C GLU A 80 2.40 -7.48 -9.98
N THR A 81 1.12 -7.12 -10.14
CA THR A 81 0.61 -6.46 -11.36
C THR A 81 1.30 -5.12 -11.55
N THR A 82 2.00 -4.97 -12.67
CA THR A 82 2.77 -3.78 -12.97
C THR A 82 2.07 -2.96 -14.04
N PHE A 83 1.82 -1.69 -13.76
CA PHE A 83 1.16 -0.75 -14.69
C PHE A 83 2.22 0.00 -15.48
N TYR A 84 1.97 0.20 -16.77
CA TYR A 84 2.87 0.93 -17.66
C TYR A 84 2.08 1.58 -18.82
N ILE A 85 2.73 2.51 -19.54
CA ILE A 85 2.22 3.07 -20.79
C ILE A 85 2.87 2.34 -21.95
N ASN A 86 2.05 1.75 -22.83
CA ASN A 86 2.55 1.06 -24.01
C ASN A 86 2.92 2.04 -25.14
N SER A 87 3.46 1.51 -26.24
CA SER A 87 3.85 2.28 -27.42
C SER A 87 2.70 3.01 -28.12
N TYR A 88 1.45 2.63 -27.83
CA TYR A 88 0.23 3.29 -28.33
C TYR A 88 -0.30 4.36 -27.38
N ASN A 89 0.49 4.78 -26.37
CA ASN A 89 0.09 5.70 -25.31
C ASN A 89 -1.13 5.21 -24.52
N LYS A 90 -1.31 3.89 -24.38
CA LYS A 90 -2.42 3.29 -23.62
C LYS A 90 -1.91 2.65 -22.33
N LEU A 91 -2.70 2.83 -21.27
CA LEU A 91 -2.47 2.16 -19.99
C LEU A 91 -2.57 0.64 -20.17
N SER A 92 -1.52 -0.05 -19.77
CA SER A 92 -1.37 -1.49 -19.89
C SER A 92 -0.82 -2.06 -18.58
N ILE A 93 -0.97 -3.37 -18.43
CA ILE A 93 -0.47 -4.12 -17.28
C ILE A 93 0.41 -5.28 -17.72
N ILE A 94 1.34 -5.64 -16.84
CA ILE A 94 2.04 -6.92 -16.85
C ILE A 94 1.49 -7.69 -15.66
N THR A 95 0.86 -8.84 -15.91
CA THR A 95 0.30 -9.69 -14.85
C THR A 95 1.40 -10.38 -14.03
N ALA A 96 1.04 -11.01 -12.91
CA ALA A 96 1.98 -11.83 -12.15
C ALA A 96 2.62 -12.94 -13.00
N GLN A 97 1.86 -13.47 -13.97
CA GLN A 97 2.29 -14.49 -14.94
C GLN A 97 3.09 -13.91 -16.12
N LYS A 98 3.49 -12.63 -16.05
CA LYS A 98 4.26 -11.92 -17.09
C LYS A 98 3.53 -11.73 -18.42
N GLU A 99 2.20 -11.82 -18.41
CA GLU A 99 1.40 -11.52 -19.60
C GLU A 99 1.19 -10.01 -19.74
N HIS A 100 1.37 -9.50 -20.96
CA HIS A 100 1.12 -8.11 -21.27
C HIS A 100 -0.32 -7.92 -21.74
N LYS A 101 -1.08 -7.03 -21.09
CA LYS A 101 -2.48 -6.74 -21.42
C LYS A 101 -2.74 -5.25 -21.44
N GLN A 102 -3.36 -4.75 -22.51
CA GLN A 102 -3.88 -3.38 -22.51
C GLN A 102 -5.20 -3.33 -21.77
N LEU A 103 -5.36 -2.39 -20.85
CA LEU A 103 -6.63 -2.16 -20.19
C LEU A 103 -7.62 -1.52 -21.18
N LYS A 104 -8.85 -2.04 -21.19
CA LYS A 104 -9.93 -1.57 -22.08
C LYS A 104 -11.12 -1.02 -21.32
N ASN A 105 -11.30 -1.42 -20.06
CA ASN A 105 -12.42 -1.01 -19.23
C ASN A 105 -12.22 0.45 -18.76
N PRO A 106 -13.06 1.41 -19.18
CA PRO A 106 -12.90 2.82 -18.81
C PRO A 106 -12.97 3.06 -17.30
N LEU A 107 -13.77 2.28 -16.57
CA LEU A 107 -13.90 2.41 -15.11
C LEU A 107 -12.61 2.00 -14.39
N GLU A 108 -11.99 0.90 -14.79
CA GLU A 108 -10.71 0.45 -14.22
C GLU A 108 -9.58 1.44 -14.51
N ILE A 109 -9.55 1.98 -15.73
CA ILE A 109 -8.57 2.99 -16.13
C ILE A 109 -8.76 4.25 -15.28
N ASN A 110 -9.99 4.73 -15.14
CA ASN A 110 -10.29 5.91 -14.32
C ASN A 110 -9.92 5.70 -12.84
N HIS A 111 -10.28 4.56 -12.25
CA HIS A 111 -9.92 4.25 -10.87
C HIS A 111 -8.40 4.19 -10.67
N PHE A 112 -7.65 3.62 -11.61
CA PHE A 112 -6.19 3.63 -11.55
C PHE A 112 -5.63 5.06 -11.52
N TRP A 113 -6.11 5.94 -12.40
CA TRP A 113 -5.63 7.30 -12.48
C TRP A 113 -5.98 8.13 -11.24
N GLN A 114 -7.20 8.00 -10.74
CA GLN A 114 -7.62 8.61 -9.47
C GLN A 114 -6.75 8.14 -8.30
N TRP A 115 -6.49 6.83 -8.23
CA TRP A 115 -5.61 6.28 -7.21
C TRP A 115 -4.19 6.83 -7.33
N LEU A 116 -3.59 6.80 -8.53
CA LEU A 116 -2.22 7.28 -8.75
C LEU A 116 -2.10 8.78 -8.47
N PHE A 117 -3.12 9.58 -8.77
CA PHE A 117 -3.17 11.00 -8.45
C PHE A 117 -3.06 11.26 -6.94
N ILE A 118 -3.75 10.46 -6.11
CA ILE A 118 -3.66 10.56 -4.64
C ILE A 118 -2.32 10.01 -4.12
N HIS A 119 -1.67 9.12 -4.89
CA HIS A 119 -0.46 8.41 -4.52
C HIS A 119 0.71 8.74 -5.45
N THR A 120 0.88 10.00 -5.85
CA THR A 120 1.91 10.41 -6.82
C THR A 120 3.34 10.02 -6.40
N GLN A 121 3.60 9.91 -5.10
CA GLN A 121 4.87 9.41 -4.55
C GLN A 121 5.19 7.96 -4.93
N ARG A 122 4.19 7.17 -5.37
CA ARG A 122 4.36 5.80 -5.86
C ARG A 122 4.74 5.74 -7.34
N MET A 123 4.73 6.86 -8.04
CA MET A 123 5.11 6.92 -9.45
C MET A 123 6.61 6.63 -9.63
N GLY A 124 6.92 5.67 -10.49
CA GLY A 124 8.26 5.09 -10.65
C GLY A 124 8.66 4.07 -9.59
N ASP A 125 7.86 3.84 -8.54
CA ASP A 125 8.14 2.84 -7.50
C ASP A 125 7.53 1.48 -7.89
N THR A 126 8.39 0.60 -8.41
CA THR A 126 8.04 -0.80 -8.67
C THR A 126 8.65 -1.68 -7.58
N ILE A 127 7.78 -2.31 -6.79
CA ILE A 127 8.14 -3.13 -5.65
C ILE A 127 8.59 -4.50 -6.13
N ASP A 128 9.83 -4.85 -5.82
CA ASP A 128 10.34 -6.21 -5.91
C ASP A 128 9.96 -6.98 -4.64
N PHE A 129 8.92 -7.82 -4.72
CA PHE A 129 8.43 -8.62 -3.59
C PHE A 129 9.40 -9.74 -3.16
N ASN A 130 10.45 -10.00 -3.93
CA ASN A 130 11.51 -10.94 -3.54
C ASN A 130 12.57 -10.27 -2.64
N LYS A 131 12.61 -8.93 -2.58
CA LYS A 131 13.54 -8.18 -1.75
C LYS A 131 12.87 -7.71 -0.46
N THR A 132 13.60 -7.85 0.65
CA THR A 132 13.18 -7.27 1.92
C THR A 132 13.20 -5.74 1.81
N PRO A 133 12.10 -5.04 2.08
CA PRO A 133 12.07 -3.58 2.04
C PRO A 133 12.87 -2.99 3.20
N SER A 134 13.41 -1.79 3.01
CA SER A 134 13.94 -0.98 4.11
C SER A 134 12.79 -0.27 4.86
N ILE A 135 13.05 0.20 6.08
CA ILE A 135 12.08 1.01 6.84
C ILE A 135 11.70 2.28 6.07
N LYS A 136 12.68 2.95 5.47
CA LYS A 136 12.44 4.12 4.61
C LYS A 136 11.50 3.83 3.44
N ALA A 137 11.63 2.64 2.82
CA ALA A 137 10.72 2.24 1.75
C ALA A 137 9.29 2.00 2.27
N LEU A 138 9.13 1.43 3.47
CA LEU A 138 7.83 1.30 4.12
C LEU A 138 7.21 2.67 4.43
N GLU A 139 8.00 3.60 4.96
CA GLU A 139 7.56 4.97 5.24
C GLU A 139 7.08 5.68 3.98
N THR A 140 7.86 5.65 2.89
CA THR A 140 7.45 6.26 1.61
C THR A 140 6.14 5.68 1.06
N ARG A 141 5.89 4.38 1.29
CA ARG A 141 4.73 3.68 0.73
C ARG A 141 3.47 3.81 1.56
N PHE A 142 3.62 3.80 2.89
CA PHE A 142 2.49 3.57 3.80
C PHE A 142 2.27 4.67 4.82
N LEU A 143 3.24 5.56 5.08
CA LEU A 143 3.05 6.63 6.06
C LEU A 143 1.86 7.51 5.65
N ASN A 144 1.03 7.88 6.62
CA ASN A 144 -0.22 8.63 6.44
C ASN A 144 -1.31 7.92 5.63
N GLN A 145 -1.11 6.68 5.20
CA GLN A 145 -2.15 5.89 4.55
C GLN A 145 -3.19 5.40 5.56
N ILE A 146 -4.44 5.31 5.12
CA ILE A 146 -5.52 4.76 5.94
C ILE A 146 -5.55 3.24 5.76
N VAL A 147 -5.56 2.52 6.89
CA VAL A 147 -5.71 1.06 6.95
C VAL A 147 -6.96 0.70 7.73
N ILE A 148 -7.54 -0.46 7.42
CA ILE A 148 -8.69 -1.05 8.10
C ILE A 148 -8.18 -2.20 8.96
N ILE A 149 -8.19 -2.00 10.28
CA ILE A 149 -7.78 -3.03 11.26
C ILE A 149 -9.02 -3.47 12.04
N GLY A 150 -9.44 -4.72 11.84
CA GLY A 150 -10.76 -5.16 12.25
C GLY A 150 -11.83 -4.36 11.51
N ASN A 151 -12.60 -3.54 12.23
CA ASN A 151 -13.61 -2.64 11.66
C ASN A 151 -13.28 -1.15 11.89
N LYS A 152 -12.00 -0.83 12.19
CA LYS A 152 -11.57 0.52 12.53
C LYS A 152 -10.65 1.07 11.45
N GLU A 153 -10.93 2.31 11.03
CA GLU A 153 -10.04 3.08 10.17
C GLU A 153 -8.98 3.76 11.01
N GLU A 154 -7.72 3.48 10.70
CA GLU A 154 -6.57 4.05 11.38
C GLU A 154 -5.57 4.54 10.34
N LYS A 155 -4.90 5.66 10.63
CA LYS A 155 -3.84 6.20 9.79
C LYS A 155 -2.50 5.63 10.25
N ILE A 156 -1.66 5.14 9.35
CA ILE A 156 -0.29 4.74 9.69
C ILE A 156 0.50 5.98 10.12
N TYR A 157 0.94 5.99 11.38
CA TYR A 157 1.58 7.13 12.03
C TYR A 157 3.10 7.01 12.06
N GLU A 158 3.64 5.83 12.39
CA GLU A 158 5.09 5.64 12.53
C GLU A 158 5.48 4.16 12.41
N PHE A 159 6.66 3.91 11.85
CA PHE A 159 7.35 2.63 11.86
C PHE A 159 8.49 2.66 12.89
N VAL A 160 8.33 1.95 14.01
CA VAL A 160 9.32 1.93 15.09
C VAL A 160 10.19 0.67 14.96
N PRO A 161 11.49 0.80 14.64
CA PRO A 161 12.41 -0.34 14.60
C PRO A 161 12.42 -1.08 15.95
N TYR A 162 12.33 -2.40 15.94
CA TYR A 162 12.35 -3.21 17.15
C TYR A 162 13.00 -4.57 16.90
N LYS A 163 14.19 -4.79 17.47
CA LYS A 163 15.01 -5.99 17.24
C LYS A 163 15.18 -6.24 15.73
N GLU A 164 14.78 -7.42 15.24
CA GLU A 164 14.86 -7.82 13.83
C GLU A 164 13.61 -7.43 13.01
N GLY A 165 12.74 -6.58 13.55
CA GLY A 165 11.49 -6.21 12.91
C GLY A 165 11.08 -4.77 13.19
N VAL A 166 9.79 -4.52 13.02
CA VAL A 166 9.17 -3.21 13.17
C VAL A 166 7.85 -3.32 13.92
N LYS A 167 7.60 -2.38 14.81
CA LYS A 167 6.29 -2.12 15.41
C LYS A 167 5.66 -0.94 14.69
N ILE A 168 4.34 -0.99 14.51
CA ILE A 168 3.62 0.03 13.73
C ILE A 168 2.72 0.80 14.69
N LYS A 169 2.90 2.12 14.73
CA LYS A 169 1.94 3.03 15.37
C LYS A 169 0.90 3.46 14.36
N VAL A 170 -0.34 3.50 14.82
CA VAL A 170 -1.48 4.00 14.06
C VAL A 170 -2.24 5.04 14.87
N GLU A 171 -2.83 6.01 14.17
CA GLU A 171 -3.59 7.11 14.74
C GLU A 171 -5.07 6.95 14.34
N ASN A 172 -5.96 6.97 15.31
CA ASN A 172 -7.40 6.92 15.04
C ASN A 172 -7.97 8.30 14.67
N GLN A 173 -9.25 8.35 14.29
CA GLN A 173 -9.94 9.60 13.93
C GLN A 173 -10.00 10.65 15.06
N LYS A 174 -9.76 10.26 16.32
CA LYS A 174 -9.71 11.15 17.48
C LYS A 174 -8.29 11.67 17.78
N GLY A 175 -7.31 11.35 16.93
CA GLY A 175 -5.91 11.72 17.12
C GLY A 175 -5.15 10.86 18.14
N LYS A 176 -5.74 9.76 18.63
CA LYS A 176 -5.07 8.87 19.58
C LYS A 176 -4.14 7.90 18.85
N VAL A 177 -2.87 7.93 19.22
CA VAL A 177 -1.81 7.08 18.66
C VAL A 177 -1.61 5.83 19.53
N ARG A 178 -1.46 4.68 18.89
CA ARG A 178 -1.35 3.37 19.55
C ARG A 178 -0.68 2.35 18.65
N PHE A 179 -0.18 1.25 19.22
CA PHE A 179 0.44 0.18 18.45
C PHE A 179 -0.58 -0.81 17.90
N ILE A 180 -0.28 -1.37 16.73
CA ILE A 180 -0.94 -2.59 16.26
C ILE A 180 -0.58 -3.73 17.21
N ALA A 181 -1.60 -4.45 17.66
CA ALA A 181 -1.47 -5.55 18.62
C ALA A 181 -2.02 -6.85 18.03
N ASP A 182 -1.47 -7.98 18.47
CA ASP A 182 -2.08 -9.27 18.17
C ASP A 182 -3.33 -9.45 19.04
N SER A 183 -4.47 -9.70 18.40
CA SER A 183 -5.77 -9.85 19.08
C SER A 183 -5.82 -10.99 20.09
N HIS A 184 -5.02 -12.04 19.92
CA HIS A 184 -5.01 -13.18 20.84
C HIS A 184 -4.16 -12.88 22.07
N THR A 185 -2.95 -12.34 21.87
CA THR A 185 -2.01 -12.11 22.98
C THR A 185 -2.17 -10.74 23.63
N ARG A 186 -2.85 -9.81 22.97
CA ARG A 186 -2.97 -8.38 23.30
C ARG A 186 -1.64 -7.64 23.39
N LYS A 187 -0.53 -8.26 22.97
CA LYS A 187 0.80 -7.64 22.93
C LYS A 187 1.01 -6.91 21.61
N GLU A 188 1.86 -5.89 21.65
CA GLU A 188 2.32 -5.17 20.48
C GLU A 188 2.92 -6.14 19.46
N LYS A 189 2.44 -6.07 18.22
CA LYS A 189 2.87 -6.98 17.17
C LYS A 189 4.17 -6.47 16.55
N VAL A 190 5.16 -7.35 16.48
CA VAL A 190 6.41 -7.10 15.78
C VAL A 190 6.34 -7.82 14.43
N PHE A 191 6.53 -7.09 13.35
CA PHE A 191 6.54 -7.63 12.00
C PHE A 191 7.97 -7.68 11.47
N THR A 192 8.34 -8.74 10.75
CA THR A 192 9.49 -8.66 9.85
C THR A 192 9.18 -7.66 8.74
N LEU A 193 10.20 -7.00 8.18
CA LEU A 193 9.99 -5.94 7.17
C LEU A 193 9.23 -6.45 5.94
N LYS A 194 9.52 -7.67 5.48
CA LYS A 194 8.81 -8.32 4.37
C LYS A 194 7.34 -8.55 4.72
N LYS A 195 7.06 -9.17 5.88
CA LYS A 195 5.68 -9.46 6.32
C LYS A 195 4.88 -8.17 6.55
N CYS A 196 5.53 -7.13 7.08
CA CYS A 196 4.94 -5.81 7.27
C CYS A 196 4.37 -5.26 5.96
N GLN A 197 5.18 -5.24 4.89
CA GLN A 197 4.74 -4.78 3.58
C GLN A 197 3.54 -5.55 3.04
N GLU A 198 3.57 -6.87 3.13
CA GLU A 198 2.50 -7.73 2.62
C GLU A 198 1.19 -7.56 3.40
N VAL A 199 1.29 -7.49 4.72
CA VAL A 199 0.14 -7.28 5.60
C VAL A 199 -0.48 -5.92 5.34
N LEU A 200 0.33 -4.86 5.25
CA LEU A 200 -0.18 -3.51 5.01
C LEU A 200 -0.91 -3.39 3.68
N PHE A 201 -0.39 -3.98 2.59
CA PHE A 201 -1.14 -4.03 1.33
C PHE A 201 -2.49 -4.72 1.46
N GLY A 202 -2.61 -5.72 2.33
CA GLY A 202 -3.87 -6.42 2.60
C GLY A 202 -4.88 -5.63 3.43
N VAL A 203 -4.46 -4.60 4.16
CA VAL A 203 -5.34 -3.79 5.03
C VAL A 203 -5.47 -2.34 4.58
N LEU A 204 -4.83 -1.91 3.51
CA LEU A 204 -5.00 -0.57 2.94
C LEU A 204 -6.46 -0.33 2.55
N LYS A 205 -7.01 0.80 3.01
CA LYS A 205 -8.33 1.24 2.57
C LYS A 205 -8.27 1.58 1.09
N CYS A 206 -9.11 0.92 0.30
CA CYS A 206 -9.34 1.31 -1.09
C CYS A 206 -10.15 2.61 -1.08
N VAL A 207 -9.67 3.63 -1.78
CA VAL A 207 -10.46 4.83 -2.14
C VAL A 207 -11.36 4.49 -3.32
#